data_AF-A0A9D1SRT1-F1
#
_entry.id   AF-A0A9D1SRT1-F1
#
_cell.length_a   1.000
_cell.length_b   1.000
_cell.length_c   1.000
_cell.angle_alpha   90.00
_cell.angle_beta   90.00
_cell.angle_gamma   90.00
#
_symmetry.space_group_name_H-M   'P 1'
#
loop_
_entity.id
_entity.type
_entity.pdbx_description
1 polymer ?
#
loop_
_entity_poly.entity_id
_entity_poly.type
_entity_poly.pdbx_seq_one_letter_code
_entity_poly.pdbx_strand_id
1 'polypeptide(L)'
;MENKRWYDKEPTLSLAVSLIKNSNDTTQQKCAEFIKNRAQDYGITLKSNLLGAFNYVLNRWYDSSEQLAEAFDYLKDADDETRKQIAIEVIAFLEKAECQ
;
A
#
# COMPACT_ATOMS: atom_id res chain seq x y z
N MET A 1 -22.21 -7.93 5.42
CA MET A 1 -21.36 -8.66 4.46
C MET A 1 -20.12 -7.82 4.27
N GLU A 2 -19.03 -8.16 4.95
CA GLU A 2 -17.76 -7.46 4.78
C GLU A 2 -17.28 -7.74 3.35
N ASN A 3 -17.27 -6.70 2.51
CA ASN A 3 -16.56 -6.73 1.25
C ASN A 3 -15.09 -6.98 1.58
N LYS A 4 -14.66 -8.24 1.48
CA LYS A 4 -13.24 -8.63 1.64
C LYS A 4 -12.44 -7.77 0.67
N ARG A 5 -11.62 -6.86 1.21
CA ARG A 5 -10.83 -5.94 0.40
C ARG A 5 -9.80 -6.76 -0.36
N TRP A 6 -9.27 -6.20 -1.45
CA TRP A 6 -8.31 -6.91 -2.30
C TRP A 6 -7.07 -7.38 -1.50
N TYR A 7 -6.67 -6.62 -0.47
CA TYR A 7 -5.57 -6.97 0.43
C TYR A 7 -5.97 -7.85 1.63
N ASP A 8 -7.27 -8.03 1.92
CA ASP A 8 -7.71 -8.88 3.04
C ASP A 8 -7.60 -10.37 2.70
N LYS A 9 -7.31 -10.71 1.44
CA LYS A 9 -7.06 -12.08 0.99
C LYS A 9 -5.72 -12.61 1.48
N GLU A 10 -4.73 -11.72 1.57
CA GLU A 10 -3.37 -12.05 1.97
C GLU A 10 -3.11 -11.59 3.41
N PRO A 11 -2.86 -12.49 4.36
CA PRO A 11 -2.75 -12.12 5.78
C PRO A 11 -1.59 -11.15 6.04
N THR A 12 -0.46 -11.32 5.34
CA THR A 12 0.70 -10.44 5.44
C THR A 12 0.39 -9.03 4.96
N LEU A 13 -0.33 -8.91 3.84
CA LEU A 13 -0.68 -7.61 3.27
C LEU A 13 -1.75 -6.91 4.12
N SER A 14 -2.75 -7.65 4.60
CA SER A 14 -3.76 -7.13 5.54
C SER A 14 -3.12 -6.59 6.82
N LEU A 15 -2.12 -7.31 7.37
CA LEU A 15 -1.35 -6.85 8.53
C LEU A 15 -0.57 -5.57 8.22
N ALA A 16 0.19 -5.54 7.11
CA ALA A 16 0.96 -4.36 6.70
C ALA A 16 0.06 -3.13 6.55
N VAL A 17 -1.08 -3.26 5.85
CA VAL A 17 -2.04 -2.16 5.67
C VAL A 17 -2.64 -1.71 7.00
N SER A 18 -2.94 -2.65 7.91
CA SER A 18 -3.46 -2.33 9.24
C SER A 18 -2.44 -1.56 10.08
N LEU A 19 -1.15 -1.93 10.01
CA LEU A 19 -0.07 -1.22 10.71
C LEU A 19 0.13 0.18 10.13
N ILE A 20 0.17 0.34 8.81
CA ILE A 20 0.21 1.68 8.17
C ILE A 20 -0.98 2.50 8.66
N LYS A 21 -2.19 1.92 8.69
CA LYS A 21 -3.41 2.61 9.10
C LYS A 21 -3.38 3.13 10.53
N ASN A 22 -2.76 2.40 11.43
CA ASN A 22 -2.66 2.79 12.83
C ASN A 22 -1.44 3.68 13.13
N SER A 23 -0.54 3.85 12.16
CA SER A 23 0.63 4.72 12.29
C SER A 23 0.28 6.20 12.11
N ASN A 24 1.15 7.10 12.57
CA ASN A 24 0.95 8.54 12.39
C ASN A 24 1.11 8.99 10.93
N ASP A 25 0.59 10.16 10.58
CA ASP A 25 0.58 10.67 9.19
C ASP A 25 1.98 10.76 8.57
N THR A 26 3.01 11.10 9.36
CA THR A 26 4.40 11.16 8.87
C THR A 26 4.92 9.76 8.51
N THR A 27 4.63 8.75 9.33
CA THR A 27 5.01 7.36 9.08
C THR A 27 4.25 6.80 7.90
N GLN A 28 2.96 7.13 7.75
CA GLN A 28 2.16 6.75 6.59
C GLN A 28 2.76 7.28 5.28
N GLN A 29 3.15 8.56 5.24
CA GLN A 29 3.80 9.16 4.07
C GLN A 29 5.13 8.47 3.73
N LYS A 30 5.97 8.22 4.75
CA LYS A 30 7.22 7.47 4.57
C LYS A 30 6.97 6.05 4.06
N CYS A 31 5.92 5.38 4.53
CA CYS A 31 5.54 4.06 4.04
C CYS A 31 5.08 4.11 2.58
N ALA A 32 4.31 5.14 2.19
CA ALA A 32 3.88 5.33 0.81
C ALA A 32 5.09 5.47 -0.13
N GLU A 33 6.03 6.33 0.24
CA GLU A 33 7.27 6.52 -0.52
C GLU A 33 8.11 5.23 -0.58
N PHE A 34 8.24 4.53 0.55
CA PHE A 34 8.94 3.26 0.61
C PHE A 34 8.34 2.20 -0.33
N ILE A 35 7.00 2.03 -0.29
CA ILE A 35 6.28 1.08 -1.16
C ILE A 35 6.51 1.42 -2.64
N LYS A 36 6.39 2.70 -3.00
CA LYS A 36 6.60 3.18 -4.37
C LYS A 36 8.02 2.88 -4.85
N ASN A 37 9.02 3.24 -4.05
CA ASN A 37 10.42 2.99 -4.39
C ASN A 37 10.70 1.49 -4.57
N ARG A 38 10.23 0.66 -3.64
CA ARG A 38 10.39 -0.80 -3.75
C ARG A 38 9.69 -1.37 -4.97
N ALA A 39 8.46 -0.93 -5.26
CA ALA A 39 7.76 -1.38 -6.43
C ALA A 39 8.51 -1.03 -7.73
N GLN A 40 9.09 0.17 -7.79
CA GLN A 40 9.93 0.60 -8.91
C GLN A 40 11.25 -0.20 -9.01
N ASP A 41 11.88 -0.53 -7.88
CA ASP A 41 13.07 -1.40 -7.84
C ASP A 41 12.78 -2.80 -8.41
N TYR A 42 11.56 -3.31 -8.18
CA TYR A 42 11.07 -4.55 -8.79
C TYR A 42 10.62 -4.39 -10.25
N GLY A 43 10.73 -3.18 -10.83
CA GLY A 43 10.35 -2.91 -12.22
C GLY A 43 8.84 -2.81 -12.45
N ILE A 44 8.04 -2.60 -11.39
CA ILE A 44 6.59 -2.41 -11.51
C ILE A 44 6.34 -1.01 -12.05
N THR A 45 5.73 -0.96 -13.23
CA THR A 45 5.27 0.28 -13.85
C THR A 45 3.75 0.36 -13.71
N LEU A 46 3.24 1.45 -13.13
CA LEU A 46 1.80 1.72 -13.10
C LEU A 46 1.26 1.72 -14.53
N LYS A 47 0.31 0.84 -14.81
CA LYS A 47 -0.35 0.79 -16.14
C LYS A 47 -1.47 1.83 -16.28
N SER A 48 -1.49 2.86 -15.44
CA SER A 48 -2.65 3.72 -15.20
C SER A 48 -3.37 4.14 -16.49
N ASN A 49 -4.53 3.55 -16.74
CA ASN A 49 -5.57 4.19 -17.51
C ASN A 49 -6.20 5.24 -16.59
N LEU A 50 -5.75 6.48 -16.72
CA LEU A 50 -6.30 7.70 -16.07
C LEU A 50 -7.84 7.82 -16.14
N LEU A 51 -8.52 7.03 -16.98
CA LEU A 51 -9.98 6.96 -17.09
C LEU A 51 -10.68 6.25 -15.93
N GLY A 52 -9.99 5.41 -15.15
CA GLY A 52 -10.58 4.74 -13.97
C GLY A 52 -10.69 5.63 -12.74
N ALA A 53 -9.97 6.76 -12.70
CA ALA A 53 -9.83 7.66 -11.56
C ALA A 53 -11.16 8.29 -11.10
N PHE A 54 -12.17 8.37 -11.97
CA PHE A 54 -13.46 9.01 -11.66
C PHE A 54 -14.51 8.08 -11.04
N ASN A 55 -14.26 6.77 -10.94
CA ASN A 55 -15.20 5.80 -10.35
C ASN A 55 -14.80 5.31 -8.94
N TYR A 56 -13.73 5.88 -8.36
CA TYR A 56 -13.37 5.61 -6.98
C TYR A 56 -14.28 6.41 -6.06
N VAL A 57 -15.39 5.77 -5.67
CA VAL A 57 -16.15 6.17 -4.50
C VAL A 57 -15.14 6.36 -3.35
N LEU A 58 -14.99 7.60 -2.89
CA LEU A 58 -14.15 8.08 -1.79
C LEU A 58 -14.52 7.39 -0.45
N ASN A 59 -14.27 6.09 -0.34
CA ASN A 59 -14.66 5.25 0.79
C ASN A 59 -13.47 4.55 1.43
N ARG A 60 -12.23 4.84 1.00
CA ARG A 60 -11.02 4.22 1.56
C ARG A 60 -10.21 5.26 2.30
N TRP A 61 -9.68 4.88 3.46
CA TRP A 61 -8.94 5.80 4.33
C TRP A 61 -7.67 6.36 3.66
N TYR A 62 -7.01 5.54 2.85
CA TYR A 62 -5.76 5.89 2.16
C TYR A 62 -6.00 6.69 0.87
N ASP A 63 -7.25 6.79 0.39
CA ASP A 63 -7.61 7.67 -0.74
C ASP A 63 -7.61 9.16 -0.30
N SER A 64 -7.46 9.44 1.00
CA SER A 64 -7.25 10.79 1.53
C SER A 64 -5.86 11.36 1.22
N SER A 65 -4.89 10.49 0.90
CA SER A 65 -3.52 10.87 0.55
C SER A 65 -3.19 10.34 -0.84
N GLU A 66 -2.90 11.26 -1.77
CA GLU A 66 -2.49 10.92 -3.14
C GLU A 66 -1.29 9.96 -3.15
N GLN A 67 -0.33 10.15 -2.24
CA GLN A 67 0.86 9.32 -2.12
C GLN A 67 0.53 7.89 -1.70
N LEU A 68 -0.36 7.73 -0.71
CA LEU A 68 -0.78 6.40 -0.27
C LEU A 68 -1.63 5.71 -1.35
N ALA A 69 -2.54 6.44 -2.00
CA ALA A 69 -3.34 5.90 -3.10
C ALA A 69 -2.43 5.39 -4.24
N GLU A 70 -1.46 6.20 -4.66
CA GLU A 70 -0.47 5.83 -5.68
C GLU A 70 0.33 4.59 -5.25
N ALA A 71 0.87 4.59 -4.03
CA ALA A 71 1.63 3.46 -3.50
C ALA A 71 0.82 2.14 -3.50
N PHE A 72 -0.47 2.22 -3.16
CA PHE A 72 -1.35 1.06 -3.16
C PHE A 72 -1.70 0.61 -4.58
N ASP A 73 -1.74 1.50 -5.56
CA ASP A 73 -1.89 1.12 -6.96
C ASP A 73 -0.67 0.37 -7.49
N TYR A 74 0.55 0.74 -7.09
CA TYR A 74 1.74 -0.06 -7.38
C TYR A 74 1.62 -1.48 -6.80
N LEU A 75 1.14 -1.61 -5.57
CA LEU A 75 0.92 -2.92 -4.95
C LEU A 75 -0.15 -3.74 -5.67
N LYS A 76 -1.20 -3.12 -6.20
CA LYS A 76 -2.23 -3.83 -6.97
C LYS A 76 -1.67 -4.36 -8.31
N ASP A 77 -0.82 -3.58 -8.97
CA ASP A 77 -0.22 -3.94 -10.25
C ASP A 77 0.94 -4.96 -10.10
N ALA A 78 1.54 -5.06 -8.92
CA ALA A 78 2.52 -6.08 -8.57
C ALA A 78 1.93 -7.50 -8.66
N ASP A 79 2.75 -8.49 -9.02
CA ASP A 79 2.40 -9.90 -8.87
C ASP A 79 2.33 -10.30 -7.38
N ASP A 80 1.74 -11.46 -7.08
CA ASP A 80 1.48 -11.87 -5.71
C ASP A 80 2.75 -12.09 -4.87
N GLU A 81 3.86 -12.54 -5.50
CA GLU A 81 5.14 -12.74 -4.81
C GLU A 81 5.78 -11.41 -4.45
N THR A 82 5.91 -10.52 -5.44
CA THR A 82 6.46 -9.17 -5.24
C THR A 82 5.64 -8.36 -4.25
N ARG A 83 4.30 -8.41 -4.36
CA ARG A 83 3.39 -7.71 -3.45
C ARG A 83 3.57 -8.19 -2.01
N LYS A 84 3.70 -9.51 -1.80
CA LYS A 84 3.94 -10.09 -0.49
C LYS A 84 5.31 -9.67 0.06
N GLN A 85 6.34 -9.67 -0.78
CA GLN A 85 7.68 -9.25 -0.40
C GLN A 85 7.70 -7.79 0.06
N ILE A 86 7.10 -6.88 -0.70
CA ILE A 86 6.99 -5.47 -0.31
C ILE A 86 6.22 -5.34 1.01
N ALA A 87 5.14 -6.11 1.21
CA ALA A 87 4.38 -6.08 2.46
C ALA A 87 5.23 -6.48 3.68
N ILE A 88 6.08 -7.50 3.56
CA ILE A 88 7.01 -7.92 4.62
C ILE A 88 7.99 -6.79 4.93
N GLU A 89 8.55 -6.16 3.90
CA GLU A 89 9.51 -5.08 4.05
C GLU A 89 8.90 -3.83 4.70
N VAL A 90 7.65 -3.52 4.37
CA VAL A 90 6.86 -2.45 5.01
C VAL A 90 6.66 -2.74 6.49
N ILE A 91 6.30 -3.96 6.86
CA ILE A 91 6.14 -4.36 8.27
C ILE A 91 7.47 -4.14 9.00
N ALA A 92 8.58 -4.63 8.44
CA ALA A 92 9.90 -4.45 9.03
C ALA A 92 10.33 -2.97 9.12
N PHE A 93 9.91 -2.13 8.16
CA PHE A 93 10.14 -0.69 8.21
C PHE A 93 9.36 -0.04 9.35
N LEU A 94 8.08 -0.40 9.52
CA LEU A 94 7.21 0.09 10.60
C LEU A 94 7.71 -0.33 11.98
N GLU A 95 8.10 -1.60 12.15
CA GLU A 95 8.67 -2.10 13.41
C GLU A 95 9.93 -1.31 13.83
N LYS A 96 10.78 -0.96 12.86
CA LYS A 96 11.96 -0.11 13.12
C LYS A 96 11.59 1.31 13.50
N ALA A 97 10.54 1.87 12.89
CA ALA A 97 10.08 3.22 13.16
C ALA A 97 9.43 3.36 14.56
N GLU A 98 8.77 2.31 15.04
CA GLU A 98 8.14 2.26 16.38
C GLU A 98 9.14 1.90 17.50
N CYS A 99 10.34 1.37 17.17
CA CYS A 99 11.42 1.10 18.13
C CYS A 99 12.32 2.31 18.45
N GLN A 100 11.99 3.51 17.95
CA GLN A 100 12.73 4.76 18.20
C GLN A 100 11.90 5.73 19.04
#